data_AF-A0A938SJU3-F1
#
_entry.id   AF-A0A938SJU3-F1
#
_cell.length_a   1.000
_cell.length_b   1.000
_cell.length_c   1.000
_cell.angle_alpha   90.00
_cell.angle_beta   90.00
_cell.angle_gamma   90.00
#
_symmetry.space_group_name_H-M   'P 1'
#
loop_
_entity.id
_entity.type
_entity.pdbx_description
1 polymer ?
#
loop_
_entity_poly.entity_id
_entity_poly.type
_entity_poly.pdbx_seq_one_letter_code
_entity_poly.pdbx_strand_id
1 'polypeptide(L)'
;MLKERERTVSAVVLFAWLATSAIAVSAQPQAPPTMDLQAVSLRVLFGLKDREPGRWDGEVKVSPGRVAQISFWRQGAGDELVGANEWKASTHRVPTRGKAKAKGAGPMGENGVLVTLAGVVEESKVDLATTRGRVTFMLREMPFGKKLDFSDGAVQVDRVPTSAQLTSGRSEEDFPSAAVGPDGTIWVAYVAFTHGIDPDERARQLSSEMTDFAPLAKATGGDRVWLMSCRDGQWSAPLPVTKGGEDLYKTALAVDGDGRVWVFWSANTAAEKAHANFDLFARFIRDGKLSDPLRLTTSDGSDINPVA
;
A
#
# COMPACT_ATOMS: atom_id res chain seq x y z
N MET A 1 50.05 -4.86 74.63
CA MET A 1 48.76 -5.56 74.42
C MET A 1 47.72 -4.54 73.97
N LEU A 2 47.69 -4.25 72.67
CA LEU A 2 46.65 -3.44 72.03
C LEU A 2 45.89 -4.35 71.06
N LYS A 3 44.57 -4.35 71.16
CA LYS A 3 43.64 -5.15 70.34
C LYS A 3 43.46 -4.47 68.99
N GLU A 4 44.00 -5.04 67.93
CA GLU A 4 43.73 -4.64 66.54
C GLU A 4 42.35 -5.15 66.11
N ARG A 5 41.52 -4.24 65.59
CA ARG A 5 40.22 -4.55 64.97
C ARG A 5 40.46 -4.82 63.48
N GLU A 6 40.22 -6.04 63.04
CA GLU A 6 40.10 -6.37 61.62
C GLU A 6 38.87 -5.67 61.02
N ARG A 7 39.08 -4.92 59.93
CA ARG A 7 38.02 -4.42 59.05
C ARG A 7 38.06 -5.22 57.76
N THR A 8 37.13 -6.16 57.63
CA THR A 8 36.86 -6.86 56.37
C THR A 8 36.18 -5.90 55.40
N VAL A 9 36.87 -5.48 54.34
CA VAL A 9 36.25 -4.78 53.20
C VAL A 9 35.82 -5.85 52.20
N SER A 10 34.52 -6.13 52.11
CA SER A 10 33.96 -6.93 51.02
C SER A 10 33.84 -6.05 49.77
N ALA A 11 34.62 -6.36 48.74
CA ALA A 11 34.47 -5.76 47.43
C ALA A 11 33.26 -6.40 46.73
N VAL A 12 32.17 -5.64 46.60
CA VAL A 12 31.03 -6.01 45.76
C VAL A 12 31.37 -5.63 44.32
N VAL A 13 31.69 -6.62 43.48
CA VAL A 13 31.79 -6.45 42.03
C VAL A 13 30.37 -6.55 41.46
N LEU A 14 29.77 -5.42 41.10
CA LEU A 14 28.50 -5.38 40.38
C LEU A 14 28.76 -5.65 38.89
N PHE A 15 28.41 -6.84 38.40
CA PHE A 15 28.33 -7.10 36.96
C PHE A 15 27.04 -6.46 36.42
N ALA A 16 27.17 -5.30 35.79
CA ALA A 16 26.09 -4.69 35.02
C ALA A 16 25.92 -5.46 33.69
N TRP A 17 24.90 -6.32 33.62
CA TRP A 17 24.42 -6.86 32.36
C TRP A 17 23.73 -5.74 31.57
N LEU A 18 24.40 -5.21 30.55
CA LEU A 18 23.77 -4.39 29.52
C LEU A 18 22.87 -5.30 28.67
N ALA A 19 21.61 -5.43 29.08
CA ALA A 19 20.58 -6.01 28.24
C ALA A 19 20.37 -5.06 27.03
N THR A 20 20.94 -5.44 25.89
CA THR A 20 20.65 -4.79 24.61
C THR A 20 19.19 -5.09 24.30
N SER A 21 18.31 -4.16 24.66
CA SER A 21 16.92 -4.21 24.23
C SER A 21 16.91 -3.95 22.73
N ALA A 22 16.90 -5.02 21.94
CA ALA A 22 16.46 -4.92 20.56
C ALA A 22 15.03 -4.37 20.60
N ILE A 23 14.87 -3.09 20.27
CA ILE A 23 13.57 -2.52 19.97
C ILE A 23 13.14 -3.21 18.69
N ALA A 24 12.49 -4.36 18.81
CA ALA A 24 11.63 -4.86 17.77
C ALA A 24 10.59 -3.76 17.56
N VAL A 25 10.76 -2.96 16.50
CA VAL A 25 9.69 -2.13 15.97
C VAL A 25 8.62 -3.12 15.56
N SER A 26 7.70 -3.42 16.48
CA SER A 26 6.52 -4.18 16.16
C SER A 26 5.71 -3.28 15.22
N ALA A 27 5.72 -3.59 13.93
CA ALA A 27 4.66 -3.16 13.04
C ALA A 27 3.35 -3.61 13.72
N GLN A 28 2.60 -2.65 14.23
CA GLN A 28 1.36 -2.91 14.92
C GLN A 28 0.45 -3.65 13.93
N PRO A 29 -0.05 -4.87 14.23
CA PRO A 29 -0.84 -5.62 13.28
C PRO A 29 -2.10 -4.82 12.96
N GLN A 30 -2.20 -4.41 11.69
CA GLN A 30 -3.34 -3.68 11.16
C GLN A 30 -4.57 -4.58 11.26
N ALA A 31 -5.70 -4.03 11.74
CA ALA A 31 -6.96 -4.74 11.67
C ALA A 31 -7.25 -5.09 10.20
N PRO A 32 -7.64 -6.34 9.89
CA PRO A 32 -7.83 -6.72 8.51
C PRO A 32 -8.91 -5.87 7.85
N PRO A 33 -8.69 -5.37 6.62
CA PRO A 33 -9.72 -4.60 5.93
C PRO A 33 -10.95 -5.47 5.66
N THR A 34 -12.12 -4.83 5.62
CA THR A 34 -13.34 -5.44 5.09
C THR A 34 -13.63 -4.83 3.73
N MET A 35 -14.08 -5.67 2.81
CA MET A 35 -14.42 -5.30 1.45
C MET A 35 -15.87 -5.70 1.19
N ASP A 36 -16.69 -4.70 0.87
CA ASP A 36 -18.06 -4.95 0.40
C ASP A 36 -17.99 -5.42 -1.06
N LEU A 37 -18.20 -6.73 -1.27
CA LEU A 37 -18.14 -7.36 -2.58
C LEU A 37 -19.28 -6.91 -3.51
N GLN A 38 -20.31 -6.25 -2.98
CA GLN A 38 -21.45 -5.71 -3.75
C GLN A 38 -21.35 -4.20 -3.93
N ALA A 39 -20.28 -3.57 -3.44
CA ALA A 39 -20.09 -2.15 -3.64
C ALA A 39 -19.86 -1.80 -5.11
N VAL A 40 -20.24 -0.58 -5.47
CA VAL A 40 -20.05 -0.02 -6.80
C VAL A 40 -19.16 1.21 -6.69
N SER A 41 -18.04 1.22 -7.40
CA SER A 41 -17.15 2.38 -7.45
C SER A 41 -17.31 3.16 -8.76
N LEU A 42 -17.42 4.47 -8.63
CA LEU A 42 -17.49 5.43 -9.73
C LEU A 42 -16.25 6.32 -9.67
N ARG A 43 -15.63 6.57 -10.82
CA ARG A 43 -14.65 7.64 -10.97
C ARG A 43 -15.35 8.86 -11.54
N VAL A 44 -15.16 10.00 -10.89
CA VAL A 44 -15.64 11.31 -11.34
C VAL A 44 -14.41 12.15 -11.63
N LEU A 45 -14.13 12.40 -12.91
CA LEU A 45 -13.07 13.30 -13.36
C LEU A 45 -13.65 14.65 -13.71
N PHE A 46 -13.02 15.73 -13.28
CA PHE A 46 -13.43 17.10 -13.53
C PHE A 46 -12.27 17.99 -14.00
N GLY A 47 -12.62 19.07 -14.67
CA GLY A 47 -11.67 20.00 -15.28
C GLY A 47 -11.00 19.46 -16.54
N LEU A 48 -11.65 18.53 -17.24
CA LEU A 48 -11.16 17.96 -18.52
C LEU A 48 -10.99 19.00 -19.63
N LYS A 49 -11.60 20.18 -19.46
CA LYS A 49 -11.52 21.32 -20.39
C LYS A 49 -10.86 22.56 -19.77
N ASP A 50 -10.34 22.45 -18.55
CA ASP A 50 -9.74 23.61 -17.89
C ASP A 50 -8.45 24.03 -18.60
N ARG A 51 -8.32 25.35 -18.80
CA ARG A 51 -7.10 25.99 -19.32
C ARG A 51 -6.32 26.74 -18.25
N GLU A 52 -7.03 27.11 -17.18
CA GLU A 52 -6.50 27.69 -15.94
C GLU A 52 -7.06 26.92 -14.74
N PRO A 53 -6.39 26.94 -13.58
CA PRO A 53 -6.87 26.27 -12.37
C PRO A 53 -8.32 26.66 -12.05
N GLY A 54 -9.15 25.65 -11.78
CA GLY A 54 -10.58 25.81 -11.59
C GLY A 54 -11.07 25.07 -10.36
N ARG A 55 -12.00 25.68 -9.61
CA ARG A 55 -12.67 25.06 -8.47
C ARG A 55 -13.78 24.09 -8.91
N TRP A 56 -13.79 22.90 -8.30
CA TRP A 56 -14.65 21.75 -8.62
C TRP A 56 -15.19 21.04 -7.37
N ASP A 57 -15.50 21.81 -6.32
CA ASP A 57 -16.19 21.28 -5.15
C ASP A 57 -17.48 20.58 -5.58
N GLY A 58 -17.82 19.52 -4.87
CA GLY A 58 -18.98 18.73 -5.22
C GLY A 58 -19.50 17.86 -4.11
N GLU A 59 -20.64 17.27 -4.40
CA GLU A 59 -21.38 16.36 -3.55
C GLU A 59 -21.91 15.19 -4.37
N VAL A 60 -22.08 14.05 -3.72
CA VAL A 60 -22.71 12.87 -4.31
C VAL A 60 -23.73 12.25 -3.36
N LYS A 61 -24.91 11.94 -3.89
CA LYS A 61 -26.00 11.28 -3.18
C LYS A 61 -26.43 10.05 -3.97
N VAL A 62 -26.89 9.02 -3.27
CA VAL A 62 -27.41 7.81 -3.90
C VAL A 62 -28.66 7.31 -3.17
N SER A 63 -29.64 6.79 -3.90
CA SER A 63 -30.81 6.14 -3.32
C SER A 63 -31.43 5.09 -4.26
N PRO A 64 -31.76 3.87 -3.78
CA PRO A 64 -31.37 3.33 -2.47
C PRO A 64 -29.85 3.15 -2.35
N GLY A 65 -29.36 3.03 -1.12
CA GLY A 65 -27.95 2.84 -0.79
C GLY A 65 -27.33 4.03 -0.07
N ARG A 66 -26.00 4.03 0.02
CA ARG A 66 -25.22 5.10 0.66
C ARG A 66 -23.84 5.25 0.01
N VAL A 67 -23.23 6.42 0.16
CA VAL A 67 -21.81 6.60 -0.09
C VAL A 67 -21.04 5.91 1.04
N ALA A 68 -20.16 4.98 0.69
CA ALA A 68 -19.32 4.25 1.62
C ALA A 68 -17.97 4.93 1.82
N GLN A 69 -17.41 5.46 0.75
CA GLN A 69 -16.11 6.13 0.75
C GLN A 69 -16.00 7.10 -0.42
N ILE A 70 -15.32 8.22 -0.18
CA ILE A 70 -14.77 9.06 -1.24
C ILE A 70 -13.25 9.10 -1.04
N SER A 71 -12.49 8.93 -2.10
CA SER A 71 -11.04 9.17 -2.12
C SER A 71 -10.67 10.00 -3.33
N PHE A 72 -9.59 10.78 -3.24
CA PHE A 72 -9.12 11.53 -4.41
C PHE A 72 -8.51 10.58 -5.45
N TRP A 73 -8.85 10.79 -6.72
CA TRP A 73 -8.13 10.21 -7.85
C TRP A 73 -6.73 10.84 -7.96
N ARG A 74 -6.66 12.15 -7.73
CA ARG A 74 -5.44 12.93 -7.57
C ARG A 74 -5.68 13.96 -6.49
N GLN A 75 -4.96 13.92 -5.37
CA GLN A 75 -5.10 14.96 -4.37
C GLN A 75 -4.12 16.10 -4.65
N GLY A 76 -4.67 17.29 -4.89
CA GLY A 76 -3.94 18.54 -5.04
C GLY A 76 -3.78 19.29 -3.73
N ALA A 77 -2.99 20.37 -3.77
CA ALA A 77 -2.81 21.25 -2.64
C ALA A 77 -4.11 22.02 -2.36
N GLY A 78 -4.66 21.88 -1.14
CA GLY A 78 -5.92 22.49 -0.73
C GLY A 78 -7.17 21.65 -1.02
N ASP A 79 -7.00 20.47 -1.63
CA ASP A 79 -8.08 19.51 -1.80
C ASP A 79 -8.35 18.78 -0.49
N GLU A 80 -9.62 18.72 -0.10
CA GLU A 80 -10.05 18.10 1.15
C GLU A 80 -11.44 17.46 1.02
N LEU A 81 -11.67 16.40 1.78
CA LEU A 81 -13.02 15.89 2.04
C LEU A 81 -13.63 16.73 3.16
N VAL A 82 -14.82 17.28 2.94
CA VAL A 82 -15.50 18.16 3.91
C VAL A 82 -16.60 17.44 4.68
N GLY A 83 -17.04 16.30 4.16
CA GLY A 83 -17.99 15.41 4.82
C GLY A 83 -17.92 14.01 4.21
N ALA A 84 -18.86 13.14 4.59
CA ALA A 84 -18.92 11.78 4.07
C ALA A 84 -19.19 11.72 2.55
N ASN A 85 -19.83 12.75 2.02
CA ASN A 85 -20.39 12.78 0.67
C ASN A 85 -19.91 14.00 -0.15
N GLU A 86 -18.98 14.80 0.39
CA GLU A 86 -18.65 16.13 -0.10
C GLU A 86 -17.14 16.34 -0.16
N TRP A 87 -16.68 17.06 -1.19
CA TRP A 87 -15.28 17.41 -1.36
C TRP A 87 -15.12 18.87 -1.79
N LYS A 88 -13.96 19.43 -1.45
CA LYS A 88 -13.39 20.60 -2.12
C LYS A 88 -12.23 20.15 -2.96
N ALA A 89 -12.22 20.59 -4.22
CA ALA A 89 -11.15 20.22 -5.13
C ALA A 89 -10.90 21.33 -6.15
N SER A 90 -9.67 21.43 -6.64
CA SER A 90 -9.35 22.28 -7.79
C SER A 90 -8.48 21.55 -8.82
N THR A 91 -8.60 21.93 -10.08
CA THR A 91 -7.58 21.55 -11.06
C THR A 91 -6.30 22.35 -10.84
N HIS A 92 -5.17 21.70 -11.09
CA HIS A 92 -3.85 22.31 -10.91
C HIS A 92 -2.99 22.04 -12.14
N ARG A 93 -2.03 22.93 -12.38
CA ARG A 93 -0.98 22.65 -13.36
C ARG A 93 -0.09 21.54 -12.84
N VAL A 94 0.18 20.54 -13.67
CA VAL A 94 1.08 19.44 -13.34
C VAL A 94 2.47 20.03 -13.03
N PRO A 95 3.08 19.69 -11.87
CA PRO A 95 4.41 20.17 -11.53
C PRO A 95 5.43 19.80 -12.60
N THR A 96 6.20 20.79 -13.06
CA THR A 96 7.29 20.57 -14.02
C THR A 96 8.66 20.76 -13.35
N ARG A 97 9.71 20.21 -13.94
CA ARG A 97 11.11 20.37 -13.48
C ARG A 97 11.86 21.40 -14.34
N GLY A 98 12.94 21.96 -13.81
CA GLY A 98 13.82 22.86 -14.55
C GLY A 98 13.17 24.17 -14.99
N LYS A 99 13.57 24.69 -16.16
CA LYS A 99 13.13 26.01 -16.69
C LYS A 99 11.59 26.13 -16.86
N ALA A 100 10.88 25.01 -17.00
CA ALA A 100 9.42 25.00 -17.09
C ALA A 100 8.74 25.36 -15.75
N LYS A 101 9.33 24.98 -14.61
CA LYS A 101 8.87 25.37 -13.26
C LYS A 101 8.91 26.88 -13.09
N ALA A 102 9.99 27.52 -13.54
CA ALA A 102 10.22 28.95 -13.41
C ALA A 102 9.20 29.81 -14.18
N LYS A 103 8.50 29.24 -15.15
CA LYS A 103 7.47 29.93 -15.95
C LYS A 103 6.04 29.58 -15.53
N GLY A 104 5.83 28.72 -14.53
CA GLY A 104 4.50 28.26 -14.13
C GLY A 104 3.71 27.58 -15.26
N ALA A 105 4.39 27.08 -16.29
CA ALA A 105 3.79 26.70 -17.57
C ALA A 105 3.47 25.19 -17.68
N GLY A 106 3.17 24.53 -16.56
CA GLY A 106 2.76 23.13 -16.57
C GLY A 106 1.43 22.94 -17.32
N PRO A 107 1.23 21.80 -18.01
CA PRO A 107 -0.07 21.48 -18.58
C PRO A 107 -1.11 21.40 -17.46
N MET A 108 -2.37 21.70 -17.79
CA MET A 108 -3.45 21.49 -16.83
C MET A 108 -3.62 19.99 -16.61
N GLY A 109 -3.63 19.56 -15.35
CA GLY A 109 -4.01 18.20 -14.99
C GLY A 109 -5.50 18.17 -14.66
N GLU A 110 -6.19 17.13 -15.13
CA GLU A 110 -7.50 16.78 -14.60
C GLU A 110 -7.37 16.43 -13.11
N ASN A 111 -8.46 16.63 -12.37
CA ASN A 111 -8.59 16.16 -11.00
C ASN A 111 -9.86 15.30 -10.91
N GLY A 112 -10.05 14.57 -9.84
CA GLY A 112 -11.20 13.71 -9.68
C GLY A 112 -11.30 13.05 -8.32
N VAL A 113 -12.43 12.39 -8.10
CA VAL A 113 -12.69 11.55 -6.94
C VAL A 113 -13.13 10.16 -7.37
N LEU A 114 -12.80 9.16 -6.55
CA LEU A 114 -13.38 7.83 -6.58
C LEU A 114 -14.46 7.77 -5.50
N VAL A 115 -15.68 7.45 -5.91
CA VAL A 115 -16.85 7.33 -5.04
C VAL A 115 -17.25 5.87 -4.96
N THR A 116 -17.14 5.26 -3.79
CA THR A 116 -17.60 3.89 -3.56
C THR A 116 -18.97 3.92 -2.87
N LEU A 117 -19.93 3.24 -3.47
CA LEU A 117 -21.32 3.17 -3.04
C LEU A 117 -21.62 1.76 -2.51
N ALA A 118 -22.37 1.67 -1.42
CA ALA A 118 -22.73 0.39 -0.81
C ALA A 118 -24.23 0.29 -0.57
N GLY A 119 -24.75 -0.94 -0.52
CA GLY A 119 -26.18 -1.20 -0.41
C GLY A 119 -26.98 -0.65 -1.60
N VAL A 120 -26.34 -0.56 -2.77
CA VAL A 120 -26.95 -0.08 -4.02
C VAL A 120 -27.45 -1.25 -4.86
N VAL A 121 -28.40 -0.96 -5.75
CA VAL A 121 -28.89 -1.85 -6.80
C VAL A 121 -28.76 -1.14 -8.15
N GLU A 122 -28.96 -1.84 -9.25
CA GLU A 122 -28.82 -1.23 -10.59
C GLU A 122 -29.85 -0.11 -10.83
N GLU A 123 -30.99 -0.11 -10.13
CA GLU A 123 -31.97 0.98 -10.11
C GLU A 123 -31.58 2.15 -9.19
N SER A 124 -30.51 2.03 -8.40
CA SER A 124 -30.03 3.11 -7.55
C SER A 124 -29.73 4.35 -8.37
N LYS A 125 -30.36 5.45 -7.96
CA LYS A 125 -30.22 6.76 -8.56
C LYS A 125 -29.07 7.49 -7.90
N VAL A 126 -28.09 7.91 -8.68
CA VAL A 126 -26.96 8.73 -8.26
C VAL A 126 -27.22 10.17 -8.68
N ASP A 127 -27.20 11.08 -7.72
CA ASP A 127 -27.26 12.52 -7.93
C ASP A 127 -25.86 13.10 -7.62
N LEU A 128 -25.17 13.57 -8.66
CA LEU A 128 -23.83 14.12 -8.59
C LEU A 128 -23.87 15.61 -8.90
N ALA A 129 -23.37 16.44 -7.99
CA ALA A 129 -23.28 17.88 -8.20
C ALA A 129 -21.85 18.38 -8.03
N THR A 130 -21.50 19.38 -8.83
CA THR A 130 -20.28 20.18 -8.69
C THR A 130 -20.68 21.66 -8.71
N THR A 131 -19.74 22.54 -8.37
CA THR A 131 -19.89 24.00 -8.55
C THR A 131 -20.22 24.43 -9.97
N ARG A 132 -20.01 23.58 -10.98
CA ARG A 132 -20.19 23.90 -12.41
C ARG A 132 -21.24 23.05 -13.12
N GLY A 133 -22.06 22.31 -12.37
CA GLY A 133 -23.18 21.58 -12.93
C GLY A 133 -23.54 20.33 -12.13
N ARG A 134 -24.64 19.71 -12.53
CA ARG A 134 -25.22 18.54 -11.88
C ARG A 134 -25.63 17.54 -12.94
N VAL A 135 -25.52 16.26 -12.60
CA VAL A 135 -26.06 15.16 -13.37
C VAL A 135 -26.72 14.15 -12.45
N THR A 136 -27.72 13.48 -12.98
CA THR A 136 -28.47 12.42 -12.32
C THR A 136 -28.53 11.24 -13.28
N PHE A 137 -28.23 10.04 -12.79
CA PHE A 137 -28.30 8.81 -13.58
C PHE A 137 -28.59 7.61 -12.67
N MET A 138 -29.06 6.52 -13.25
CA MET A 138 -29.18 5.22 -12.58
C MET A 138 -27.91 4.39 -12.78
N LEU A 139 -27.54 3.55 -11.82
CA LEU A 139 -26.36 2.69 -11.94
C LEU A 139 -26.42 1.75 -13.16
N ARG A 140 -27.60 1.24 -13.53
CA ARG A 140 -27.82 0.43 -14.74
C ARG A 140 -27.44 1.16 -16.02
N GLU A 141 -27.48 2.49 -15.99
CA GLU A 141 -27.08 3.31 -17.13
C GLU A 141 -25.57 3.46 -17.21
N MET A 142 -24.81 3.00 -16.21
CA MET A 142 -23.36 3.12 -16.11
C MET A 142 -22.68 1.74 -15.95
N PRO A 143 -22.85 0.80 -16.90
CA PRO A 143 -22.07 -0.43 -16.91
C PRO A 143 -20.59 -0.13 -17.15
N PHE A 144 -19.73 -1.10 -16.84
CA PHE A 144 -18.30 -0.99 -17.12
C PHE A 144 -18.03 -0.63 -18.59
N GLY A 145 -17.12 0.33 -18.79
CA GLY A 145 -16.75 0.84 -20.11
C GLY A 145 -17.61 2.00 -20.63
N LYS A 146 -18.79 2.25 -20.05
CA LYS A 146 -19.59 3.43 -20.40
C LYS A 146 -19.08 4.68 -19.67
N LYS A 147 -19.08 5.80 -20.39
CA LYS A 147 -18.77 7.13 -19.89
C LYS A 147 -20.01 8.02 -19.96
N LEU A 148 -20.17 8.87 -18.96
CA LEU A 148 -21.19 9.91 -18.91
C LEU A 148 -20.51 11.26 -18.73
N ASP A 149 -20.67 12.12 -19.73
CA ASP A 149 -20.15 13.48 -19.71
C ASP A 149 -21.25 14.48 -19.32
N PHE A 150 -20.90 15.49 -18.53
CA PHE A 150 -21.77 16.64 -18.27
C PHE A 150 -20.96 17.93 -18.09
N SER A 151 -21.66 19.06 -17.87
CA SER A 151 -21.05 20.40 -17.84
C SER A 151 -20.23 20.66 -19.11
N ASP A 152 -20.89 20.48 -20.26
CA ASP A 152 -20.27 20.56 -21.59
C ASP A 152 -19.03 19.69 -21.74
N GLY A 153 -19.00 18.51 -21.12
CA GLY A 153 -17.87 17.58 -21.14
C GLY A 153 -16.66 18.03 -20.33
N ALA A 154 -16.83 18.96 -19.39
CA ALA A 154 -15.79 19.29 -18.43
C ALA A 154 -15.73 18.30 -17.26
N VAL A 155 -16.77 17.48 -17.07
CA VAL A 155 -16.82 16.39 -16.09
C VAL A 155 -17.19 15.08 -16.80
N GLN A 156 -16.50 14.00 -16.46
CA GLN A 156 -16.77 12.64 -16.92
C GLN A 156 -16.97 11.71 -15.71
N VAL A 157 -17.94 10.82 -15.80
CA VAL A 157 -18.18 9.74 -14.84
C VAL A 157 -18.03 8.39 -15.53
N ASP A 158 -17.37 7.42 -14.88
CA ASP A 158 -17.30 6.03 -15.33
C ASP A 158 -17.24 5.05 -14.16
N ARG A 159 -17.79 3.83 -14.34
CA ARG A 159 -17.70 2.75 -13.33
C ARG A 159 -16.31 2.13 -13.37
N VAL A 160 -15.67 2.00 -12.21
CA VAL A 160 -14.32 1.43 -12.04
C VAL A 160 -14.36 0.26 -11.06
N PRO A 161 -13.40 -0.69 -11.13
CA PRO A 161 -13.31 -1.76 -10.14
C PRO A 161 -13.22 -1.20 -8.73
N THR A 162 -13.98 -1.78 -7.81
CA THR A 162 -13.87 -1.43 -6.40
C THR A 162 -12.54 -1.94 -5.85
N SER A 163 -11.81 -1.06 -5.19
CA SER A 163 -10.52 -1.36 -4.57
C SER A 163 -10.58 -1.08 -3.08
N ALA A 164 -9.90 -1.91 -2.30
CA ALA A 164 -9.65 -1.68 -0.89
C ALA A 164 -8.14 -1.61 -0.63
N GLN A 165 -7.72 -0.73 0.26
CA GLN A 165 -6.34 -0.67 0.72
C GLN A 165 -6.07 -1.85 1.66
N LEU A 166 -5.07 -2.68 1.32
CA LEU A 166 -4.71 -3.85 2.12
C LEU A 166 -3.70 -3.51 3.23
N THR A 167 -2.78 -2.60 2.95
CA THR A 167 -1.68 -2.20 3.83
C THR A 167 -1.70 -0.68 4.06
N SER A 168 -1.41 -0.26 5.29
CA SER A 168 -1.26 1.15 5.67
C SER A 168 0.06 1.40 6.43
N GLY A 169 1.01 0.48 6.27
CA GLY A 169 2.32 0.54 6.92
C GLY A 169 3.23 1.61 6.30
N ARG A 170 4.41 1.75 6.91
CA ARG A 170 5.50 2.60 6.39
C ARG A 170 6.48 1.80 5.50
N SER A 171 6.22 0.52 5.28
CA SER A 171 6.96 -0.31 4.35
C SER A 171 6.61 0.04 2.90
N GLU A 172 7.48 -0.36 1.97
CA GLU A 172 7.19 -0.32 0.54
C GLU A 172 6.69 -1.69 0.11
N GLU A 173 5.41 -1.80 -0.25
CA GLU A 173 4.83 -3.04 -0.77
C GLU A 173 4.96 -3.13 -2.30
N ASP A 174 5.58 -4.21 -2.77
CA ASP A 174 5.90 -4.44 -4.17
C ASP A 174 5.54 -5.87 -4.63
N PHE A 175 5.53 -6.04 -5.95
CA PHE A 175 5.37 -7.33 -6.65
C PHE A 175 4.22 -8.22 -6.13
N PRO A 176 2.98 -7.70 -6.10
CA PRO A 176 1.84 -8.51 -5.67
C PRO A 176 1.57 -9.63 -6.67
N SER A 177 1.21 -10.80 -6.15
CA SER A 177 0.66 -11.93 -6.91
C SER A 177 -0.59 -12.44 -6.19
N ALA A 178 -1.54 -13.00 -6.94
CA ALA A 178 -2.80 -13.47 -6.39
C ALA A 178 -3.28 -14.75 -7.08
N ALA A 179 -3.99 -15.58 -6.31
CA ALA A 179 -4.73 -16.72 -6.83
C ALA A 179 -6.03 -16.93 -6.05
N VAL A 180 -6.96 -17.68 -6.62
CA VAL A 180 -8.25 -17.99 -5.99
C VAL A 180 -8.30 -19.48 -5.73
N GLY A 181 -8.58 -19.86 -4.48
CA GLY A 181 -8.78 -21.24 -4.09
C GLY A 181 -10.13 -21.79 -4.58
N PRO A 182 -10.30 -23.12 -4.60
CA PRO A 182 -11.53 -23.76 -5.09
C PRO A 182 -12.78 -23.41 -4.27
N ASP A 183 -12.59 -22.97 -3.03
CA ASP A 183 -13.66 -22.50 -2.16
C ASP A 183 -14.09 -21.06 -2.47
N GLY A 184 -13.35 -20.32 -3.30
CA GLY A 184 -13.55 -18.88 -3.57
C GLY A 184 -12.69 -17.95 -2.71
N THR A 185 -11.82 -18.49 -1.84
CA THR A 185 -10.89 -17.68 -1.05
C THR A 185 -9.83 -17.05 -1.94
N ILE A 186 -9.68 -15.73 -1.89
CA ILE A 186 -8.65 -15.00 -2.63
C ILE A 186 -7.38 -14.97 -1.78
N TRP A 187 -6.24 -15.30 -2.34
CA TRP A 187 -4.93 -15.21 -1.70
C TRP A 187 -4.09 -14.16 -2.41
N VAL A 188 -3.38 -13.33 -1.64
CA VAL A 188 -2.47 -12.30 -2.16
C VAL A 188 -1.14 -12.40 -1.43
N ALA A 189 -0.06 -12.60 -2.18
CA ALA A 189 1.30 -12.45 -1.67
C ALA A 189 1.92 -11.17 -2.22
N TYR A 190 2.80 -10.56 -1.45
CA TYR A 190 3.55 -9.36 -1.84
C TYR A 190 4.88 -9.30 -1.08
N VAL A 191 5.86 -8.59 -1.62
CA VAL A 191 7.09 -8.24 -0.92
C VAL A 191 6.85 -6.93 -0.18
N ALA A 192 7.33 -6.80 1.06
CA ALA A 192 7.38 -5.53 1.75
C ALA A 192 8.81 -5.22 2.20
N PHE A 193 9.35 -4.08 1.76
CA PHE A 193 10.65 -3.57 2.15
C PHE A 193 10.54 -2.69 3.39
N THR A 194 11.37 -2.95 4.39
CA THR A 194 11.44 -2.14 5.62
C THR A 194 12.63 -1.19 5.56
N HIS A 195 12.35 0.12 5.56
CA HIS A 195 13.39 1.14 5.55
C HIS A 195 14.26 1.14 6.81
N GLY A 196 15.51 1.55 6.65
CA GLY A 196 16.38 1.85 7.80
C GLY A 196 16.00 3.18 8.44
N ILE A 197 16.14 4.25 7.68
CA ILE A 197 15.73 5.60 8.04
C ILE A 197 14.33 5.83 7.53
N ASP A 198 13.55 6.58 8.30
CA ASP A 198 12.21 6.97 7.90
C ASP A 198 12.22 7.69 6.53
N PRO A 199 11.32 7.36 5.59
CA PRO A 199 11.26 8.00 4.27
C PRO A 199 11.14 9.53 4.33
N ASP A 200 10.41 10.08 5.31
CA ASP A 200 10.24 11.53 5.44
C ASP A 200 11.54 12.19 5.91
N GLU A 201 12.25 11.55 6.83
CA GLU A 201 13.59 12.00 7.26
C GLU A 201 14.59 11.94 6.11
N ARG A 202 14.53 10.89 5.28
CA ARG A 202 15.36 10.76 4.08
C ARG A 202 15.05 11.83 3.04
N ALA A 203 13.77 12.19 2.87
CA ALA A 203 13.32 13.20 1.92
C ALA A 203 13.47 14.65 2.41
N ARG A 204 13.85 14.85 3.68
CA ARG A 204 13.96 16.18 4.30
C ARG A 204 14.96 17.05 3.57
N GLN A 205 14.51 18.24 3.15
CA GLN A 205 15.40 19.25 2.59
C GLN A 205 16.34 19.78 3.68
N LEU A 206 17.64 19.70 3.43
CA LEU A 206 18.65 20.20 4.36
C LEU A 206 18.77 21.72 4.26
N SER A 207 18.73 22.41 5.41
CA SER A 207 18.94 23.86 5.52
C SER A 207 20.42 24.25 5.56
N SER A 208 21.31 23.28 5.81
CA SER A 208 22.75 23.43 5.86
C SER A 208 23.41 22.12 5.45
N GLU A 209 24.67 22.18 5.04
CA GLU A 209 25.44 20.98 4.73
C GLU A 209 25.53 20.05 5.95
N MET A 210 25.39 18.75 5.70
CA MET A 210 25.52 17.71 6.73
C MET A 210 27.00 17.40 6.94
N THR A 211 27.48 17.51 8.17
CA THR A 211 28.87 17.16 8.54
C THR A 211 29.00 15.78 9.16
N ASP A 212 27.88 15.16 9.54
CA ASP A 212 27.81 13.80 10.07
C ASP A 212 26.80 12.96 9.27
N PHE A 213 27.30 11.94 8.59
CA PHE A 213 26.51 11.02 7.76
C PHE A 213 26.17 9.71 8.48
N ALA A 214 26.59 9.50 9.74
CA ALA A 214 26.28 8.28 10.49
C ALA A 214 24.78 7.95 10.56
N PRO A 215 23.86 8.92 10.69
CA PRO A 215 22.43 8.64 10.64
C PRO A 215 21.99 8.04 9.30
N LEU A 216 22.63 8.42 8.19
CA LEU A 216 22.33 7.91 6.85
C LEU A 216 22.71 6.43 6.65
N ALA A 217 23.55 5.89 7.52
CA ALA A 217 24.05 4.52 7.46
C ALA A 217 23.18 3.50 8.21
N LYS A 218 22.05 3.91 8.80
CA LYS A 218 21.16 2.98 9.51
C LYS A 218 20.70 1.88 8.55
N ALA A 219 21.06 0.64 8.89
CA ALA A 219 20.72 -0.54 8.10
C ALA A 219 19.21 -0.68 7.92
N THR A 220 18.82 -1.20 6.77
CA THR A 220 17.42 -1.48 6.44
C THR A 220 16.93 -2.70 7.21
N GLY A 221 15.63 -2.82 7.37
CA GLY A 221 15.01 -4.06 7.83
C GLY A 221 14.82 -5.11 6.72
N GLY A 222 15.33 -4.84 5.51
CA GLY A 222 15.25 -5.70 4.34
C GLY A 222 13.84 -6.00 3.87
N ASP A 223 13.76 -6.96 2.96
CA ASP A 223 12.52 -7.48 2.41
C ASP A 223 11.94 -8.61 3.28
N ARG A 224 10.63 -8.80 3.11
CA ARG A 224 9.87 -9.95 3.59
C ARG A 224 8.73 -10.26 2.63
N VAL A 225 8.46 -11.54 2.36
CA VAL A 225 7.21 -11.94 1.72
C VAL A 225 6.09 -12.05 2.75
N TRP A 226 4.96 -11.40 2.46
CA TRP A 226 3.71 -11.50 3.22
C TRP A 226 2.65 -12.24 2.41
N LEU A 227 1.70 -12.84 3.11
CA LEU A 227 0.51 -13.45 2.54
C LEU A 227 -0.73 -12.99 3.29
N MET A 228 -1.78 -12.67 2.54
CA MET A 228 -3.11 -12.39 3.05
C MET A 228 -4.15 -13.23 2.31
N SER A 229 -5.25 -13.55 2.98
CA SER A 229 -6.42 -14.19 2.36
C SER A 229 -7.66 -13.34 2.52
N CYS A 230 -8.58 -13.38 1.55
CA CYS A 230 -9.91 -12.80 1.65
C CYS A 230 -10.97 -13.88 1.48
N ARG A 231 -11.91 -13.96 2.43
CA ARG A 231 -13.09 -14.80 2.35
C ARG A 231 -14.32 -13.98 2.69
N ASP A 232 -15.34 -14.00 1.84
CA ASP A 232 -16.62 -13.29 2.06
C ASP A 232 -16.42 -11.80 2.41
N GLY A 233 -15.45 -11.16 1.75
CA GLY A 233 -15.10 -9.76 1.97
C GLY A 233 -14.25 -9.50 3.22
N GLN A 234 -13.91 -10.51 4.00
CA GLN A 234 -13.07 -10.38 5.18
C GLN A 234 -11.63 -10.77 4.87
N TRP A 235 -10.70 -9.82 4.99
CA TRP A 235 -9.28 -10.13 4.88
C TRP A 235 -8.73 -10.75 6.17
N SER A 236 -7.67 -11.53 6.05
CA SER A 236 -6.88 -12.00 7.19
C SER A 236 -5.87 -10.94 7.62
N ALA A 237 -5.29 -11.12 8.81
CA ALA A 237 -4.04 -10.45 9.13
C ALA A 237 -2.92 -10.92 8.17
N PRO A 238 -1.90 -10.09 7.89
CA PRO A 238 -0.73 -10.52 7.12
C PRO A 238 0.03 -11.65 7.83
N LEU A 239 0.28 -12.74 7.11
CA LEU A 239 1.11 -13.86 7.54
C LEU A 239 2.53 -13.71 6.94
N PRO A 240 3.60 -13.72 7.75
CA PRO A 240 4.96 -13.66 7.23
C PRO A 240 5.36 -15.01 6.60
N VAL A 241 5.56 -15.03 5.29
CA VAL A 241 6.00 -16.23 4.55
C VAL A 241 7.50 -16.44 4.66
N THR A 242 8.28 -15.36 4.75
CA THR A 242 9.73 -15.44 4.94
C THR A 242 10.17 -14.70 6.20
N LYS A 243 11.48 -14.65 6.46
CA LYS A 243 12.02 -13.86 7.57
C LYS A 243 12.02 -12.38 7.15
N GLY A 244 12.40 -11.48 8.05
CA GLY A 244 12.71 -10.10 7.66
C GLY A 244 14.22 -9.96 7.49
N GLY A 245 14.66 -8.85 6.90
CA GLY A 245 16.07 -8.59 6.67
C GLY A 245 16.64 -9.31 5.45
N GLU A 246 15.77 -9.79 4.56
CA GLU A 246 16.18 -10.54 3.37
C GLU A 246 16.30 -9.61 2.15
N ASP A 247 16.80 -10.14 1.04
CA ASP A 247 16.89 -9.46 -0.26
C ASP A 247 16.08 -10.30 -1.25
N LEU A 248 14.85 -9.86 -1.52
CA LEU A 248 13.80 -10.66 -2.14
C LEU A 248 13.23 -9.94 -3.36
N TYR A 249 12.89 -10.71 -4.39
CA TYR A 249 12.40 -10.15 -5.64
C TYR A 249 11.27 -10.98 -6.21
N LYS A 250 10.15 -10.30 -6.51
CA LYS A 250 8.92 -10.87 -7.08
C LYS A 250 8.28 -12.00 -6.28
N THR A 251 6.97 -12.11 -6.43
CA THR A 251 6.21 -13.27 -5.94
C THR A 251 5.41 -13.91 -7.06
N ALA A 252 5.15 -15.20 -6.94
CA ALA A 252 4.09 -15.90 -7.66
C ALA A 252 3.30 -16.76 -6.67
N LEU A 253 2.03 -17.03 -6.99
CA LEU A 253 1.12 -17.71 -6.09
C LEU A 253 0.25 -18.68 -6.87
N ALA A 254 0.10 -19.90 -6.37
CA ALA A 254 -0.83 -20.90 -6.93
C ALA A 254 -1.53 -21.68 -5.82
N VAL A 255 -2.72 -22.18 -6.11
CA VAL A 255 -3.44 -23.12 -5.23
C VAL A 255 -3.53 -24.45 -5.95
N ASP A 256 -3.00 -25.51 -5.34
CA ASP A 256 -3.01 -26.84 -5.96
C ASP A 256 -4.30 -27.62 -5.70
N GLY A 257 -4.42 -28.80 -6.30
CA GLY A 257 -5.62 -29.65 -6.19
C GLY A 257 -5.89 -30.20 -4.78
N ASP A 258 -4.91 -30.16 -3.88
CA ASP A 258 -5.08 -30.53 -2.47
C ASP A 258 -5.48 -29.32 -1.61
N GLY A 259 -5.65 -28.13 -2.22
CA GLY A 259 -5.94 -26.88 -1.53
C GLY A 259 -4.73 -26.24 -0.86
N ARG A 260 -3.50 -26.68 -1.16
CA ARG A 260 -2.29 -26.02 -0.63
C ARG A 260 -2.05 -24.72 -1.37
N VAL A 261 -1.79 -23.66 -0.62
CA VAL A 261 -1.43 -22.36 -1.16
C VAL A 261 0.08 -22.28 -1.28
N TRP A 262 0.60 -22.35 -2.49
CA TRP A 262 2.02 -22.23 -2.79
C TRP A 262 2.38 -20.77 -3.03
N VAL A 263 3.41 -20.31 -2.34
CA VAL A 263 4.02 -18.98 -2.51
C VAL A 263 5.45 -19.19 -2.96
N PHE A 264 5.77 -18.59 -4.11
CA PHE A 264 7.07 -18.63 -4.75
C PHE A 264 7.69 -17.24 -4.73
N TRP A 265 9.01 -17.17 -4.54
CA TRP A 265 9.74 -15.90 -4.58
C TRP A 265 11.17 -16.11 -5.06
N SER A 266 11.82 -15.05 -5.51
CA SER A 266 13.26 -15.03 -5.76
C SER A 266 13.98 -14.44 -4.55
N ALA A 267 15.11 -15.03 -4.14
CA ALA A 267 15.90 -14.52 -3.02
C ALA A 267 17.38 -14.54 -3.32
N ASN A 268 18.08 -13.46 -2.97
CA ASN A 268 19.53 -13.39 -3.02
C ASN A 268 20.13 -14.07 -1.79
N THR A 269 20.63 -15.29 -1.97
CA THR A 269 21.26 -16.05 -0.87
C THR A 269 22.74 -15.78 -0.70
N ALA A 270 23.29 -14.86 -1.51
CA ALA A 270 24.71 -14.59 -1.63
C ALA A 270 25.04 -13.10 -1.54
N ALA A 271 24.20 -12.29 -0.88
CA ALA A 271 24.37 -10.83 -0.79
C ALA A 271 25.75 -10.40 -0.23
N GLU A 272 26.38 -11.23 0.60
CA GLU A 272 27.72 -10.98 1.17
C GLU A 272 28.89 -11.54 0.32
N LYS A 273 28.59 -12.27 -0.77
CA LYS A 273 29.62 -12.83 -1.67
C LYS A 273 29.95 -11.86 -2.80
N ALA A 274 31.11 -12.05 -3.43
CA ALA A 274 31.57 -11.23 -4.56
C ALA A 274 30.59 -11.17 -5.75
N HIS A 275 29.70 -12.16 -5.88
CA HIS A 275 28.63 -12.19 -6.86
C HIS A 275 27.31 -12.55 -6.17
N ALA A 276 26.37 -11.61 -6.20
CA ALA A 276 24.98 -11.88 -5.81
C ALA A 276 24.38 -12.90 -6.78
N ASN A 277 23.64 -13.88 -6.24
CA ASN A 277 22.91 -14.86 -7.05
C ASN A 277 21.52 -15.07 -6.44
N PHE A 278 20.52 -14.88 -7.28
CA PHE A 278 19.13 -15.08 -6.90
C PHE A 278 18.68 -16.50 -7.28
N ASP A 279 18.09 -17.22 -6.32
CA ASP A 279 17.48 -18.51 -6.58
C ASP A 279 15.96 -18.43 -6.34
N LEU A 280 15.21 -19.34 -6.95
CA LEU A 280 13.78 -19.48 -6.68
C LEU A 280 13.55 -20.33 -5.45
N PHE A 281 12.63 -19.88 -4.61
CA PHE A 281 12.19 -20.57 -3.42
C PHE A 281 10.67 -20.75 -3.43
N ALA A 282 10.22 -21.71 -2.63
CA ALA A 282 8.81 -21.93 -2.37
C ALA A 282 8.53 -22.28 -0.92
N ARG A 283 7.33 -21.92 -0.46
CA ARG A 283 6.66 -22.50 0.70
C ARG A 283 5.22 -22.74 0.34
N PHE A 284 4.61 -23.72 0.96
CA PHE A 284 3.15 -23.86 0.91
C PHE A 284 2.54 -23.73 2.29
N ILE A 285 1.26 -23.36 2.30
CA ILE A 285 0.44 -23.39 3.51
C ILE A 285 -0.59 -24.50 3.39
N ARG A 286 -0.72 -25.25 4.48
CA ARG A 286 -1.76 -26.25 4.68
C ARG A 286 -2.23 -26.19 6.13
N ASP A 287 -3.53 -26.16 6.34
CA ASP A 287 -4.14 -26.15 7.69
C ASP A 287 -3.56 -25.03 8.59
N GLY A 288 -3.33 -23.84 8.01
CA GLY A 288 -2.76 -22.67 8.68
C GLY A 288 -1.27 -22.75 9.00
N LYS A 289 -0.57 -23.81 8.56
CA LYS A 289 0.87 -24.01 8.82
C LYS A 289 1.67 -23.85 7.55
N LEU A 290 2.74 -23.07 7.63
CA LEU A 290 3.75 -22.95 6.58
C LEU A 290 4.67 -24.18 6.58
N SER A 291 4.99 -24.70 5.40
CA SER A 291 6.05 -25.68 5.18
C SER A 291 7.43 -25.11 5.53
N ASP A 292 8.48 -25.93 5.58
CA ASP A 292 9.84 -25.40 5.49
C ASP A 292 10.09 -24.78 4.09
N PRO A 293 11.03 -23.82 3.97
CA PRO A 293 11.42 -23.27 2.67
C PRO A 293 12.06 -24.34 1.78
N LEU A 294 11.62 -24.41 0.52
CA LEU A 294 12.22 -25.22 -0.52
C LEU A 294 13.03 -24.31 -1.44
N ARG A 295 14.29 -24.65 -1.71
CA ARG A 295 15.08 -24.03 -2.79
C ARG A 295 14.83 -24.81 -4.07
N LEU A 296 14.31 -24.14 -5.10
CA LEU A 296 13.90 -24.75 -6.37
C LEU A 296 15.01 -24.70 -7.42
N THR A 297 15.89 -23.71 -7.37
CA THR A 297 17.00 -23.56 -8.32
C THR A 297 18.34 -23.41 -7.62
N THR A 298 19.41 -23.80 -8.32
CA THR A 298 20.79 -23.73 -7.84
C THR A 298 21.75 -23.34 -8.97
N SER A 299 21.24 -22.66 -10.00
CA SER A 299 22.06 -22.30 -11.16
C SER A 299 23.01 -21.16 -10.80
N ASP A 300 24.16 -21.08 -11.47
CA ASP A 300 25.13 -19.99 -11.26
C ASP A 300 24.61 -18.63 -11.77
N GLY A 301 23.46 -18.62 -12.47
CA GLY A 301 22.78 -17.41 -12.91
C GLY A 301 21.55 -17.10 -12.05
N SER A 302 21.22 -15.81 -11.97
CA SER A 302 20.08 -15.34 -11.19
C SER A 302 18.73 -15.74 -11.79
N ASP A 303 17.95 -16.50 -11.04
CA ASP A 303 16.57 -16.88 -11.34
C ASP A 303 15.58 -15.93 -10.65
N ILE A 304 15.14 -14.89 -11.36
CA ILE A 304 14.41 -13.74 -10.76
C ILE A 304 12.92 -13.67 -11.07
N ASN A 305 12.37 -14.58 -11.88
CA ASN A 305 10.98 -14.51 -12.33
C ASN A 305 10.22 -15.80 -11.96
N PRO A 306 9.79 -15.96 -10.70
CA PRO A 306 8.84 -17.02 -10.38
C PRO A 306 7.53 -16.80 -11.17
N VAL A 307 6.98 -17.87 -11.73
CA VAL A 307 5.66 -17.92 -12.40
C VAL A 307 5.00 -19.24 -12.01
N ALA A 308 3.70 -19.21 -11.71
CA ALA A 308 2.92 -20.37 -11.28
C ALA A 308 1.50 -20.32 -11.87
#